data_AF-G8TUH6-F1
#
_entry.id   AF-G8TUH6-F1
#
_cell.length_a   1.000
_cell.length_b   1.000
_cell.length_c   1.000
_cell.angle_alpha   90.00
_cell.angle_beta   90.00
_cell.angle_gamma   90.00
#
_symmetry.space_group_name_H-M   'P 1'
#
loop_
_entity.id
_entity.type
_entity.pdbx_description
1 polymer ?
#
loop_
_entity_poly.entity_id
_entity_poly.type
_entity_poly.pdbx_seq_one_letter_code
_entity_poly.pdbx_strand_id
1 'polypeptide(L)'
;MDTSSVITQAEAARRLHVSRTRIQALVKKGKLRAVLVNGKTMIDVQSLNERLVAADSPRPSNKGDLAELLAAVRTFHALNGLILDTGTRQDLLLRLALLQGEVGEIAAVVTKSPIGPHHGFTEADVQRLQEEWADILYVMLGWAVEMGWTVADIQAAFDRVHHKNIYRGSRHTALMRPTKSEQEE
;
A
#
# COMPACT_ATOMS: atom_id res chain seq x y z
N MET A 1 10.57 17.16 -42.62
CA MET A 1 10.02 16.60 -41.37
C MET A 1 8.54 16.85 -41.40
N ASP A 2 7.75 15.79 -41.36
CA ASP A 2 6.30 15.86 -41.39
C ASP A 2 5.81 16.54 -40.09
N THR A 3 5.31 17.78 -40.19
CA THR A 3 4.79 18.53 -39.04
C THR A 3 3.46 17.97 -38.52
N SER A 4 2.90 16.98 -39.20
CA SER A 4 1.67 16.29 -38.81
C SER A 4 1.81 15.38 -37.57
N SER A 5 3.02 15.17 -37.04
CA SER A 5 3.27 14.23 -35.94
C SER A 5 3.50 14.86 -34.56
N VAL A 6 3.38 16.19 -34.41
CA VAL A 6 3.65 16.88 -33.15
C VAL A 6 2.52 17.82 -32.71
N ILE A 7 2.27 17.90 -31.40
CA ILE A 7 1.25 18.78 -30.80
C ILE A 7 1.85 19.70 -29.74
N THR A 8 1.13 20.76 -29.36
CA THR A 8 1.58 21.66 -28.29
C THR A 8 1.49 20.99 -26.92
N GLN A 9 2.29 21.46 -25.95
CA GLN A 9 2.18 21.00 -24.55
C GLN A 9 0.78 21.24 -23.96
N ALA A 10 0.09 22.31 -24.37
CA ALA A 10 -1.26 22.60 -23.91
C ALA A 10 -2.27 21.58 -24.46
N GLU A 11 -2.10 21.17 -25.71
CA GLU A 11 -2.91 20.12 -26.32
C GLU A 11 -2.63 18.74 -25.70
N ALA A 12 -1.35 18.42 -25.45
CA ALA A 12 -0.97 17.21 -24.73
C ALA A 12 -1.56 17.15 -23.31
N ALA A 13 -1.58 18.28 -22.60
CA ALA A 13 -2.17 18.41 -21.26
C ALA A 13 -3.68 18.11 -21.29
N ARG A 14 -4.40 18.65 -22.28
CA ARG A 14 -5.83 18.37 -22.46
C ARG A 14 -6.10 16.90 -22.71
N ARG A 15 -5.36 16.27 -23.63
CA ARG A 15 -5.55 14.86 -24.00
C ARG A 15 -5.22 13.88 -22.87
N LEU A 16 -4.21 14.18 -22.06
CA LEU A 16 -3.84 13.37 -20.90
C LEU A 16 -4.62 13.73 -19.62
N HIS A 17 -5.54 14.72 -19.66
CA HIS A 17 -6.26 15.23 -18.49
C HIS A 17 -5.35 15.62 -17.31
N VAL A 18 -4.20 16.24 -17.60
CA VAL A 18 -3.21 16.66 -16.57
C VAL A 18 -2.84 18.13 -16.71
N SER A 19 -2.23 18.69 -15.67
CA SER A 19 -1.71 20.06 -15.70
C SER A 19 -0.53 20.21 -16.66
N ARG A 20 -0.30 21.43 -17.15
CA ARG A 20 0.86 21.78 -17.99
C ARG A 20 2.20 21.55 -17.27
N THR A 21 2.25 21.80 -15.96
CA THR A 21 3.41 21.47 -15.11
C THR A 21 3.70 19.98 -15.07
N ARG A 22 2.66 19.13 -15.10
CA ARG A 22 2.84 17.67 -15.19
C ARG A 22 3.41 17.24 -16.54
N ILE A 23 2.98 17.85 -17.64
CA ILE A 23 3.57 17.62 -18.98
C ILE A 23 5.05 17.98 -18.99
N GLN A 24 5.43 19.14 -18.44
CA GLN A 24 6.84 19.54 -18.34
C GLN A 24 7.67 18.54 -17.53
N ALA A 25 7.13 18.04 -16.42
CA ALA A 25 7.79 17.01 -15.61
C ALA A 25 7.93 15.68 -16.37
N LEU A 26 6.96 15.30 -17.19
CA LEU A 26 7.03 14.07 -18.00
C LEU A 26 8.09 14.18 -19.09
N VAL A 27 8.20 15.33 -19.77
CA VAL A 27 9.27 15.60 -20.73
C VAL A 27 10.64 15.57 -20.03
N LYS A 28 10.78 16.26 -18.90
CA LYS A 28 12.04 16.29 -18.13
C LYS A 28 12.49 14.90 -17.67
N LYS A 29 11.55 14.02 -17.33
CA LYS A 29 11.81 12.63 -16.91
C LYS A 29 11.96 11.66 -18.08
N GLY A 30 11.98 12.13 -19.33
CA GLY A 30 12.08 11.28 -20.52
C GLY A 30 10.87 10.39 -20.78
N LYS A 31 9.73 10.67 -20.14
CA LYS A 31 8.49 9.87 -20.26
C LYS A 31 7.57 10.33 -21.38
N LEU A 32 7.85 11.48 -21.98
CA LEU A 32 7.21 11.98 -23.20
C LEU A 32 8.30 12.53 -24.12
N ARG A 33 8.32 12.06 -25.37
CA ARG A 33 9.23 12.59 -26.39
C ARG A 33 8.77 13.97 -26.82
N ALA A 34 9.71 14.91 -26.83
CA ALA A 34 9.47 16.29 -27.22
C ALA A 34 10.51 16.74 -28.24
N VAL A 35 10.08 17.55 -29.20
CA VAL A 35 10.90 18.10 -30.27
C VAL A 35 10.82 19.63 -30.23
N LEU A 36 11.93 20.30 -30.50
CA LEU A 36 11.96 21.75 -30.58
C LEU A 36 11.64 22.19 -32.01
N VAL A 37 10.50 22.86 -32.21
CA VAL A 37 10.06 23.36 -33.51
C VAL A 37 9.87 24.87 -33.41
N ASN A 38 10.63 25.64 -34.19
CA ASN A 38 10.60 27.11 -34.18
C ASN A 38 10.71 27.72 -32.77
N GLY A 39 11.65 27.20 -31.96
CA GLY A 39 11.87 27.69 -30.58
C GLY A 39 10.82 27.23 -29.55
N LYS A 40 9.80 26.46 -29.97
CA LYS A 40 8.75 25.93 -29.09
C LYS A 40 8.90 24.43 -28.90
N THR A 41 8.80 23.97 -27.66
CA THR A 41 8.76 22.54 -27.34
C THR A 41 7.40 21.97 -27.71
N MET A 42 7.38 21.03 -28.65
CA MET A 42 6.21 20.28 -29.08
C MET A 42 6.35 18.82 -28.66
N ILE A 43 5.23 18.15 -28.42
CA ILE A 43 5.16 16.75 -27.97
C ILE A 43 4.87 15.87 -29.18
N ASP A 44 5.65 14.80 -29.32
CA ASP A 44 5.40 13.76 -30.32
C ASP A 44 4.07 13.05 -30.04
N VAL A 45 3.19 13.01 -31.04
CA VAL A 45 1.84 12.42 -30.93
C VAL A 45 1.93 10.91 -30.69
N GLN A 46 2.89 10.23 -31.29
CA GLN A 46 3.07 8.80 -31.07
C GLN A 46 3.44 8.51 -29.61
N SER A 47 4.43 9.23 -29.07
CA SER A 47 4.78 9.14 -27.65
C SER A 47 3.63 9.47 -26.70
N LEU A 48 2.75 10.42 -27.07
CA LEU A 48 1.56 10.72 -26.30
C LEU A 48 0.55 9.57 -26.31
N ASN A 49 0.30 8.98 -27.49
CA ASN A 49 -0.62 7.86 -27.65
C ASN A 49 -0.11 6.61 -26.93
N GLU A 50 1.19 6.31 -27.01
CA GLU A 50 1.85 5.26 -26.22
C GLU A 50 1.59 5.48 -24.71
N ARG A 51 1.58 6.75 -24.26
CA ARG A 51 1.34 7.09 -22.86
C ARG A 51 -0.13 7.02 -22.46
N LEU A 52 -1.05 7.38 -23.35
CA LEU A 52 -2.50 7.22 -23.16
C LEU A 52 -2.85 5.74 -23.03
N VAL A 53 -2.32 4.91 -23.95
CA VAL A 53 -2.45 3.45 -23.86
C VAL A 53 -1.82 2.93 -22.56
N ALA A 54 -0.66 3.44 -22.13
CA ALA A 54 -0.06 3.05 -20.84
C ALA A 54 -0.76 3.63 -19.59
N ALA A 55 -1.66 4.59 -19.75
CA ALA A 55 -2.49 5.15 -18.68
C ALA A 55 -3.83 4.40 -18.56
N ASP A 56 -4.38 3.96 -19.71
CA ASP A 56 -5.58 3.11 -19.81
C ASP A 56 -5.28 1.63 -19.59
N SER A 57 -4.03 1.21 -19.83
CA SER A 57 -3.56 -0.10 -19.39
C SER A 57 -3.45 -0.09 -17.87
N PRO A 58 -3.97 -1.11 -17.16
CA PRO A 58 -3.76 -1.24 -15.73
C PRO A 58 -2.26 -1.12 -15.48
N ARG A 59 -1.86 -0.13 -14.68
CA ARG A 59 -0.45 0.10 -14.36
C ARG A 59 0.11 -1.25 -13.91
N PRO A 60 1.27 -1.69 -14.44
CA PRO A 60 1.96 -2.82 -13.83
C PRO A 60 2.15 -2.46 -12.36
N SER A 61 1.53 -3.27 -11.52
CA SER A 61 1.41 -3.07 -10.09
C SER A 61 2.79 -2.92 -9.47
N ASN A 62 2.93 -1.92 -8.61
CA ASN A 62 4.05 -1.94 -7.68
C ASN A 62 3.88 -3.24 -6.87
N LYS A 63 4.91 -4.08 -6.85
CA LYS A 63 5.02 -5.17 -5.88
C LYS A 63 4.63 -4.63 -4.50
N GLY A 64 3.50 -5.07 -3.96
CA GLY A 64 2.97 -4.60 -2.67
C GLY A 64 1.67 -3.79 -2.73
N ASP A 65 0.93 -3.80 -3.85
CA ASP A 65 -0.47 -3.33 -3.83
C ASP A 65 -1.34 -4.30 -3.00
N LEU A 66 -2.28 -3.79 -2.22
CA LEU A 66 -3.22 -4.59 -1.41
C LEU A 66 -3.94 -5.63 -2.29
N ALA A 67 -4.22 -5.30 -3.54
CA ALA A 67 -4.77 -6.22 -4.53
C ALA A 67 -3.89 -7.47 -4.73
N GLU A 68 -2.56 -7.30 -4.82
CA GLU A 68 -1.63 -8.42 -4.98
C GLU A 68 -1.53 -9.26 -3.71
N LEU A 69 -1.53 -8.62 -2.54
CA LEU A 69 -1.50 -9.34 -1.26
C LEU A 69 -2.74 -10.23 -1.11
N LEU A 70 -3.93 -9.70 -1.40
CA LEU A 70 -5.17 -10.48 -1.41
C LEU A 70 -5.14 -11.59 -2.45
N ALA A 71 -4.59 -11.33 -3.65
CA ALA A 71 -4.45 -12.35 -4.69
C ALA A 71 -3.51 -13.48 -4.27
N ALA A 72 -2.40 -13.16 -3.59
CA ALA A 72 -1.46 -14.14 -3.06
C ALA A 72 -2.13 -15.05 -2.02
N VAL A 73 -2.89 -14.47 -1.10
CA VAL A 73 -3.63 -15.23 -0.06
C VAL A 73 -4.75 -16.08 -0.68
N ARG A 74 -5.51 -15.54 -1.65
CA ARG A 74 -6.50 -16.33 -2.43
C ARG A 74 -5.85 -17.52 -3.12
N THR A 75 -4.70 -17.30 -3.75
CA THR A 75 -3.93 -18.36 -4.42
C THR A 75 -3.50 -19.42 -3.41
N PHE A 76 -2.98 -19.03 -2.25
CA PHE A 76 -2.60 -19.96 -1.18
C PHE A 76 -3.81 -20.78 -0.69
N HIS A 77 -4.95 -20.16 -0.42
CA HIS A 77 -6.16 -20.88 -0.01
C HIS A 77 -6.64 -21.88 -1.08
N ALA A 78 -6.67 -21.45 -2.35
CA ALA A 78 -7.06 -22.31 -3.47
C ALA A 78 -6.14 -23.52 -3.63
N LEU A 79 -4.82 -23.33 -3.51
CA LEU A 79 -3.82 -24.40 -3.60
C LEU A 79 -3.95 -25.43 -2.48
N ASN A 80 -4.43 -25.02 -1.30
CA ASN A 80 -4.58 -25.89 -0.14
C ASN A 80 -6.00 -26.42 0.05
N GLY A 81 -6.91 -26.20 -0.92
CA GLY A 81 -8.30 -26.66 -0.84
C GLY A 81 -9.09 -26.05 0.31
N LEU A 82 -8.68 -24.88 0.80
CA LEU A 82 -9.41 -24.16 1.84
C LEU A 82 -10.66 -23.55 1.23
N ILE A 83 -11.82 -23.86 1.81
CA ILE A 83 -13.10 -23.38 1.31
C ILE A 83 -13.21 -21.88 1.65
N LEU A 84 -13.37 -21.06 0.61
CA LEU A 84 -13.60 -19.62 0.71
C LEU A 84 -15.10 -19.32 0.82
N ASP A 85 -15.45 -18.14 1.33
CA ASP A 85 -16.81 -17.56 1.26
C ASP A 85 -17.90 -18.30 2.05
N THR A 86 -17.54 -19.18 2.99
CA THR A 86 -18.49 -19.83 3.90
C THR A 86 -18.92 -18.91 5.04
N GLY A 87 -18.00 -18.08 5.53
CA GLY A 87 -18.24 -17.05 6.56
C GLY A 87 -18.91 -17.60 7.83
N THR A 88 -18.76 -18.90 8.13
CA THR A 88 -19.51 -19.52 9.21
C THR A 88 -18.93 -19.10 10.56
N ARG A 89 -19.74 -19.29 11.61
CA ARG A 89 -19.26 -19.09 12.98
C ARG A 89 -18.04 -19.98 13.30
N GLN A 90 -17.99 -21.21 12.78
CA GLN A 90 -16.86 -22.12 13.01
C GLN A 90 -15.59 -21.62 12.32
N ASP A 91 -15.70 -21.13 11.10
CA ASP A 91 -14.57 -20.54 10.37
C ASP A 91 -14.04 -19.30 11.09
N LEU A 92 -14.93 -18.44 11.59
CA LEU A 92 -14.55 -17.28 12.39
C LEU A 92 -13.84 -17.68 13.70
N LEU A 93 -14.31 -18.73 14.38
CA LEU A 93 -13.66 -19.24 15.59
C LEU A 93 -12.26 -19.77 15.30
N LEU A 94 -12.08 -20.49 14.18
CA LEU A 94 -10.77 -20.95 13.75
C LEU A 94 -9.82 -19.79 13.45
N ARG A 95 -10.29 -18.76 12.73
CA ARG A 95 -9.50 -17.56 12.44
C ARG A 95 -9.12 -16.78 13.69
N LEU A 96 -10.01 -16.67 14.66
CA LEU A 96 -9.71 -16.07 15.95
C LEU A 96 -8.65 -16.87 16.72
N ALA A 97 -8.70 -18.20 16.67
CA ALA A 97 -7.70 -19.05 17.30
C ALA A 97 -6.31 -18.89 16.64
N LEU A 98 -6.25 -18.81 15.31
CA LEU A 98 -5.00 -18.52 14.59
C LEU A 98 -4.43 -17.15 15.00
N LEU A 99 -5.27 -16.11 15.00
CA LEU A 99 -4.85 -14.77 15.43
C LEU A 99 -4.34 -14.74 16.88
N GLN A 100 -4.96 -15.50 17.79
CA GLN A 100 -4.49 -15.64 19.16
C GLN A 100 -3.11 -16.31 19.23
N GLY A 101 -2.85 -17.31 18.37
CA GLY A 101 -1.54 -17.94 18.22
C GLY A 101 -0.46 -16.93 17.85
N GLU A 102 -0.69 -16.17 16.76
CA GLU A 102 0.29 -15.18 16.28
C GLU A 102 0.55 -14.06 17.31
N VAL A 103 -0.49 -13.59 18.01
CA VAL A 103 -0.33 -12.63 19.11
C VAL A 103 0.50 -13.23 20.26
N GLY A 104 0.36 -14.53 20.50
CA GLY A 104 1.16 -15.28 21.47
C GLY A 104 2.65 -15.30 21.13
N GLU A 105 3.00 -15.44 19.86
CA GLU A 105 4.40 -15.39 19.40
C GLU A 105 5.00 -13.99 19.59
N ILE A 106 4.26 -12.93 19.23
CA ILE A 106 4.69 -11.55 19.54
C ILE A 106 4.92 -11.36 21.03
N ALA A 107 3.99 -11.81 21.87
CA ALA A 107 4.13 -11.72 23.32
C ALA A 107 5.35 -12.50 23.82
N ALA A 108 5.67 -13.65 23.22
CA ALA A 108 6.85 -14.43 23.55
C ALA A 108 8.14 -13.66 23.21
N VAL A 109 8.22 -12.97 22.07
CA VAL A 109 9.37 -12.12 21.75
C VAL A 109 9.48 -10.97 22.75
N VAL A 110 8.39 -10.21 22.95
CA VAL A 110 8.39 -9.06 23.87
C VAL A 110 8.81 -9.43 25.30
N THR A 111 8.43 -10.60 25.79
CA THR A 111 8.66 -11.00 27.19
C THR A 111 9.95 -11.79 27.42
N LYS A 112 10.52 -12.41 26.38
CA LYS A 112 11.70 -13.28 26.50
C LYS A 112 12.97 -12.68 25.89
N SER A 113 12.86 -11.64 25.09
CA SER A 113 14.03 -11.00 24.47
C SER A 113 14.94 -10.35 25.52
N PRO A 114 16.27 -10.47 25.36
CA PRO A 114 17.22 -9.76 26.20
C PRO A 114 17.18 -8.25 25.92
N ILE A 115 17.54 -7.43 26.91
CA ILE A 115 17.58 -5.97 26.76
C ILE A 115 18.62 -5.59 25.70
N GLY A 116 18.16 -5.11 24.55
CA GLY A 116 19.01 -4.61 23.47
C GLY A 116 18.90 -3.10 23.22
N PRO A 117 19.73 -2.56 22.30
CA PRO A 117 19.85 -1.12 22.07
C PRO A 117 18.62 -0.48 21.41
N HIS A 118 17.73 -1.25 20.79
CA HIS A 118 16.53 -0.75 20.10
C HIS A 118 15.32 -0.75 21.04
N HIS A 119 15.30 0.20 21.97
CA HIS A 119 14.22 0.31 22.97
C HIS A 119 14.03 -0.96 23.82
N GLY A 120 15.11 -1.67 24.12
CA GLY A 120 15.06 -2.91 24.89
C GLY A 120 15.10 -4.17 24.02
N PHE A 121 15.26 -4.06 22.70
CA PHE A 121 15.36 -5.19 21.78
C PHE A 121 16.70 -5.23 21.04
N THR A 122 17.20 -6.43 20.74
CA THR A 122 18.32 -6.60 19.81
C THR A 122 17.85 -6.43 18.36
N GLU A 123 18.78 -6.29 17.41
CA GLU A 123 18.42 -6.22 15.98
C GLU A 123 17.69 -7.48 15.51
N ALA A 124 18.11 -8.64 15.99
CA ALA A 124 17.45 -9.92 15.71
C ALA A 124 16.02 -9.97 16.28
N ASP A 125 15.80 -9.41 17.48
CA ASP A 125 14.45 -9.33 18.07
C ASP A 125 13.55 -8.38 17.28
N VAL A 126 14.08 -7.25 16.79
CA VAL A 126 13.33 -6.31 15.95
C VAL A 126 12.93 -6.97 14.64
N GLN A 127 13.86 -7.68 13.98
CA GLN A 127 13.55 -8.43 12.77
C GLN A 127 12.47 -9.49 13.04
N ARG A 128 12.62 -10.25 14.12
CA ARG A 128 11.62 -11.26 14.49
C ARG A 128 10.25 -10.62 14.72
N LEU A 129 10.17 -9.54 15.49
CA LEU A 129 8.91 -8.81 15.70
C LEU A 129 8.27 -8.36 14.38
N GLN A 130 9.06 -7.93 13.40
CA GLN A 130 8.54 -7.56 12.07
C GLN A 130 7.93 -8.76 11.34
N GLU A 131 8.57 -9.94 11.43
CA GLU A 131 8.07 -11.19 10.86
C GLU A 131 6.74 -11.60 11.53
N GLU A 132 6.69 -11.63 12.86
CA GLU A 132 5.46 -11.98 13.60
C GLU A 132 4.31 -10.98 13.32
N TRP A 133 4.60 -9.68 13.19
CA TRP A 133 3.58 -8.69 12.77
C TRP A 133 3.11 -8.91 11.33
N ALA A 134 3.99 -9.37 10.43
CA ALA A 134 3.62 -9.72 9.07
C ALA A 134 2.73 -10.97 9.05
N ASP A 135 2.94 -11.93 9.94
CA ASP A 135 2.09 -13.11 10.09
C ASP A 135 0.69 -12.74 10.58
N ILE A 136 0.56 -11.82 11.55
CA ILE A 136 -0.74 -11.24 11.92
C ILE A 136 -1.43 -10.59 10.72
N LEU A 137 -0.70 -9.80 9.94
CA LEU A 137 -1.25 -9.16 8.74
C LEU A 137 -1.72 -10.21 7.73
N TYR A 138 -0.96 -11.30 7.54
CA TYR A 138 -1.33 -12.40 6.66
C TYR A 138 -2.63 -13.07 7.10
N VAL A 139 -2.78 -13.36 8.39
CA VAL A 139 -4.01 -13.95 8.96
C VAL A 139 -5.21 -13.02 8.78
N MET A 140 -5.03 -11.71 9.00
CA MET A 140 -6.08 -10.71 8.76
C MET A 140 -6.52 -10.64 7.29
N LEU A 141 -5.57 -10.71 6.35
CA LEU A 141 -5.87 -10.76 4.92
C LEU A 141 -6.56 -12.07 4.53
N GLY A 142 -6.17 -13.20 5.14
CA GLY A 142 -6.85 -14.49 4.99
C GLY A 142 -8.32 -14.42 5.37
N TRP A 143 -8.62 -13.75 6.48
CA TRP A 143 -9.99 -13.51 6.88
C TRP A 143 -10.75 -12.60 5.90
N ALA A 144 -10.14 -11.49 5.45
CA ALA A 144 -10.76 -10.62 4.45
C ALA A 144 -11.09 -11.38 3.16
N VAL A 145 -10.21 -12.27 2.70
CA VAL A 145 -10.42 -13.15 1.55
C VAL A 145 -11.59 -14.09 1.77
N GLU A 146 -11.69 -14.75 2.93
CA GLU A 146 -12.80 -15.66 3.26
C GLU A 146 -14.16 -14.96 3.39
N MET A 147 -14.16 -13.69 3.78
CA MET A 147 -15.39 -12.89 3.85
C MET A 147 -15.79 -12.30 2.49
N GLY A 148 -15.06 -12.63 1.42
CA GLY A 148 -15.29 -12.10 0.09
C GLY A 148 -14.96 -10.61 -0.06
N TRP A 149 -14.17 -10.03 0.86
CA TRP A 149 -13.88 -8.59 0.81
C TRP A 149 -13.04 -8.24 -0.43
N THR A 150 -13.41 -7.13 -1.05
CA THR A 150 -12.64 -6.47 -2.10
C THR A 150 -11.66 -5.46 -1.52
N VAL A 151 -10.73 -4.97 -2.33
CA VAL A 151 -9.85 -3.85 -1.97
C VAL A 151 -10.66 -2.63 -1.53
N ALA A 152 -11.79 -2.36 -2.21
CA ALA A 152 -12.67 -1.25 -1.87
C ALA A 152 -13.34 -1.44 -0.49
N ASP A 153 -13.73 -2.66 -0.14
CA ASP A 153 -14.33 -2.97 1.16
C ASP A 153 -13.34 -2.76 2.31
N ILE A 154 -12.10 -3.23 2.14
CA ILE A 154 -11.02 -3.03 3.12
C ILE A 154 -10.72 -1.54 3.27
N GLN A 155 -10.55 -0.82 2.17
CA GLN A 155 -10.30 0.63 2.21
C GLN A 155 -11.43 1.36 2.92
N ALA A 156 -12.68 1.07 2.57
CA ALA A 156 -13.84 1.68 3.21
C ALA A 156 -13.94 1.33 4.70
N ALA A 157 -13.60 0.10 5.10
CA ALA A 157 -13.55 -0.30 6.50
C ALA A 157 -12.45 0.44 7.27
N PHE A 158 -11.25 0.53 6.70
CA PHE A 158 -10.15 1.29 7.26
C PHE A 158 -10.52 2.77 7.43
N ASP A 159 -11.06 3.41 6.39
CA ASP A 159 -11.45 4.83 6.41
C ASP A 159 -12.48 5.12 7.50
N ARG A 160 -13.48 4.24 7.68
CA ARG A 160 -14.47 4.37 8.77
C ARG A 160 -13.82 4.31 10.14
N VAL A 161 -12.92 3.37 10.37
CA VAL A 161 -12.23 3.20 11.66
C VAL A 161 -11.24 4.34 11.90
N HIS A 162 -10.47 4.72 10.88
CA HIS A 162 -9.50 5.81 10.94
C HIS A 162 -10.18 7.14 11.24
N HIS A 163 -11.27 7.46 10.53
CA HIS A 163 -12.06 8.67 10.78
C HIS A 163 -12.63 8.70 12.20
N LYS A 164 -13.04 7.55 12.75
CA LYS A 164 -13.49 7.46 14.16
C LYS A 164 -12.36 7.69 15.17
N ASN A 165 -11.13 7.28 14.82
CA ASN A 165 -9.97 7.33 15.73
C ASN A 165 -9.16 8.64 15.63
N ILE A 166 -9.18 9.34 14.49
CA ILE A 166 -8.43 10.60 14.32
C ILE A 166 -8.87 11.66 15.35
N TYR A 167 -10.15 11.64 15.76
CA TYR A 167 -10.70 12.52 16.78
C TYR A 167 -10.60 11.97 18.21
N ARG A 168 -10.00 10.79 18.40
CA ARG A 168 -9.79 10.12 19.70
C ARG A 168 -8.31 10.10 20.09
N GLY A 169 -7.55 11.13 19.71
CA GLY A 169 -6.12 11.25 20.02
C GLY A 169 -5.80 11.04 21.51
N SER A 170 -6.70 11.40 22.43
CA SER A 170 -6.60 11.17 23.87
C SER A 170 -6.56 9.70 24.31
N ARG A 171 -6.86 8.73 23.44
CA ARG A 171 -6.64 7.29 23.71
C ARG A 171 -5.27 6.81 23.26
N HIS A 172 -4.61 7.57 22.38
CA HIS A 172 -3.24 7.32 21.92
C HIS A 172 -2.21 8.14 22.70
N THR A 173 -2.63 9.03 23.61
CA THR A 173 -1.72 9.75 24.53
C THR A 173 -1.01 8.83 25.52
N ALA A 174 -1.51 7.60 25.76
CA ALA A 174 -0.75 6.58 26.49
C ALA A 174 0.56 6.17 25.78
N LEU A 175 0.70 6.48 24.48
CA LEU A 175 1.93 6.31 23.70
C LEU A 175 2.78 7.59 23.65
N MET A 176 2.29 8.72 24.16
CA MET A 176 3.11 9.92 24.32
C MET A 176 4.13 9.66 25.41
N ARG A 177 5.41 9.58 25.02
CA ARG A 177 6.51 9.63 25.97
C ARG A 177 6.74 11.09 26.35
N PRO A 178 6.94 11.43 27.63
CA PRO A 178 7.35 12.78 28.01
C PRO A 178 8.62 13.15 27.24
N THR A 179 8.67 14.36 26.71
CA THR A 179 9.89 14.88 26.11
C THR A 179 10.98 14.94 27.18
N LYS A 180 12.24 14.68 26.82
CA LYS A 180 13.38 14.63 27.76
C LYS A 180 13.48 15.82 28.73
N SER A 181 12.89 16.97 28.40
CA SER A 181 12.80 18.15 29.27
C SER A 181 11.88 18.00 30.50
N GLU A 182 11.04 16.97 30.57
CA GLU A 182 10.10 16.73 31.68
C GLU A 182 10.57 15.62 32.64
N GLN A 183 11.76 15.06 32.41
CA GLN A 183 12.34 13.99 33.26
C GLN A 183 13.47 14.51 34.18
N GLU A 184 13.76 15.81 34.15
CA GLU A 184 14.81 16.47 34.96
C GLU A 184 14.24 17.49 35.98
N GLU A 185 12.93 17.47 36.26
CA GLU A 185 12.30 18.11 37.45
C GLU A 185 11.86 17.04 38.46
#